data_AF-W7F349-F1
#
_entry.id   AF-W7F349-F1
#
_cell.length_a   1.000
_cell.length_b   1.000
_cell.length_c   1.000
_cell.angle_alpha   90.00
_cell.angle_beta   90.00
_cell.angle_gamma   90.00
#
_symmetry.space_group_name_H-M   'P 1'
#
loop_
_entity.id
_entity.type
_entity.pdbx_description
1 polymer ?
#
loop_
_entity_poly.entity_id
_entity_poly.type
_entity_poly.pdbx_seq_one_letter_code
_entity_poly.pdbx_strand_id
1 'polypeptide(L)'
;MATLPASKSASKVALTSEVEDEGIKEHTFQEIEKLQDLGINAADINKLKGSGYCTILSLIQTTKKELCNVKGISEAKVDKILEVASKIENCSSFITANELVQKRSKVLKITTGSTVFDQTLGGGIESMCITELFGENRCGKTQVCHTLAVTAQLPKSLNGGNGKVCYIDTEGTFRPEKVCKIAERYGLDGEAVLDNILYARAFTHEHLYQLLAISAAKMCEEPFALLVVDSIISLFRVDFSGRGELSERQQKLNKTMSILSKLSEQFNIAILITNQVMSDPGATMTFIANPMKPGF
;
A
#
# COMPACT_ATOMS: atom_id res chain seq x y z
N MET A 1 -15.67 16.02 52.29
CA MET A 1 -14.80 17.18 52.09
C MET A 1 -13.37 16.66 51.95
N ALA A 2 -12.93 16.40 50.71
CA ALA A 2 -11.54 16.10 50.34
C ALA A 2 -11.47 16.19 48.80
N THR A 3 -11.31 17.42 48.33
CA THR A 3 -11.07 17.81 46.94
C THR A 3 -9.65 17.42 46.53
N LEU A 4 -9.51 16.57 45.51
CA LEU A 4 -8.25 16.39 44.79
C LEU A 4 -8.18 17.40 43.63
N PRO A 5 -6.99 17.97 43.34
CA PRO A 5 -6.86 19.07 42.40
C PRO A 5 -6.85 18.59 40.95
N ALA A 6 -7.48 19.38 40.08
CA ALA A 6 -7.45 19.23 38.65
C ALA A 6 -6.01 19.46 38.11
N SER A 7 -5.44 18.47 37.42
CA SER A 7 -4.24 18.69 36.62
C SER A 7 -4.63 19.22 35.24
N LYS A 8 -4.44 20.53 35.05
CA LYS A 8 -4.36 21.17 33.73
C LYS A 8 -2.94 20.98 33.20
N SER A 9 -2.81 20.36 32.03
CA SER A 9 -2.14 20.94 30.83
C SER A 9 -1.86 19.83 29.82
N ALA A 10 -2.87 19.47 29.02
CA ALA A 10 -2.60 18.85 27.73
C ALA A 10 -2.09 19.96 26.82
N SER A 11 -0.81 19.90 26.46
CA SER A 11 -0.14 20.82 25.54
C SER A 11 -0.91 20.79 24.22
N LYS A 12 -1.68 21.84 23.95
CA LYS A 12 -2.34 22.07 22.67
C LYS A 12 -1.21 22.42 21.68
N VAL A 13 -0.76 21.43 20.91
CA VAL A 13 0.15 21.68 19.79
C VAL A 13 -0.65 22.46 18.76
N ALA A 14 -0.53 23.78 18.81
CA ALA A 14 -0.98 24.66 17.76
C ALA A 14 -0.04 24.43 16.57
N LEU A 15 -0.53 23.77 15.53
CA LEU A 15 0.08 23.85 14.21
C LEU A 15 -0.23 25.23 13.65
N THR A 16 0.56 26.22 14.07
CA THR A 16 0.65 27.49 13.37
C THR A 16 1.32 27.24 12.03
N SER A 17 0.60 27.58 10.97
CA SER A 17 1.10 27.81 9.62
C SER A 17 2.38 28.64 9.65
N GLU A 18 3.49 28.04 9.21
CA GLU A 18 4.67 28.68 8.58
C GLU A 18 5.80 27.65 8.52
N VAL A 19 5.90 26.92 7.40
CA VAL A 19 7.04 26.99 6.48
C VAL A 19 6.48 26.63 5.11
N GLU A 20 6.50 27.60 4.21
CA GLU A 20 6.41 27.38 2.77
C GLU A 20 7.59 26.48 2.37
N ASP A 21 7.34 25.17 2.28
CA ASP A 21 8.24 24.30 1.53
C ASP A 21 7.89 24.49 0.06
N GLU A 22 8.70 25.27 -0.64
CA GLU A 22 8.61 25.50 -2.07
C GLU A 22 8.53 24.15 -2.80
N GLY A 23 7.33 23.74 -3.18
CA GLY A 23 6.93 23.32 -4.53
C GLY A 23 7.74 22.26 -5.29
N ILE A 24 8.73 21.59 -4.70
CA ILE A 24 9.39 20.45 -5.33
C ILE A 24 8.54 19.24 -4.96
N LYS A 25 7.69 18.80 -5.90
CA LYS A 25 7.16 17.43 -5.89
C LYS A 25 8.38 16.51 -5.84
N GLU A 26 8.77 16.06 -4.65
CA GLU A 26 9.82 15.07 -4.49
C GLU A 26 9.23 13.75 -5.03
N HIS A 27 9.30 13.56 -6.35
CA HIS A 27 8.80 12.36 -7.00
C HIS A 27 9.59 11.18 -6.45
N THR A 28 8.93 10.36 -5.63
CA THR A 28 9.53 9.21 -4.95
C THR A 28 9.99 8.10 -5.91
N PHE A 29 9.63 8.22 -7.19
CA PHE A 29 9.85 7.23 -8.24
C PHE A 29 10.32 7.86 -9.56
N GLN A 30 10.87 7.04 -10.45
CA GLN A 30 11.26 7.47 -11.78
C GLN A 30 10.11 7.29 -12.77
N GLU A 31 9.63 8.38 -13.36
CA GLU A 31 8.60 8.39 -14.40
C GLU A 31 9.11 7.75 -15.70
N ILE A 32 8.20 7.08 -16.41
CA ILE A 32 8.50 6.38 -17.66
C ILE A 32 8.96 7.32 -18.79
N GLU A 33 8.61 8.61 -18.74
CA GLU A 33 9.03 9.63 -19.71
C GLU A 33 10.54 9.80 -19.80
N LYS A 34 11.28 9.52 -18.72
CA LYS A 34 12.76 9.62 -18.73
C LYS A 34 13.41 8.65 -19.73
N LEU A 35 12.69 7.64 -20.19
CA LEU A 35 13.15 6.77 -21.30
C LEU A 35 13.32 7.55 -22.61
N GLN A 36 12.60 8.65 -22.79
CA GLN A 36 12.68 9.48 -23.99
C GLN A 36 14.06 10.14 -24.12
N ASP A 37 14.65 10.55 -23.00
CA ASP A 37 15.98 11.17 -22.95
C ASP A 37 17.10 10.22 -23.44
N LEU A 38 16.83 8.90 -23.38
CA LEU A 38 17.72 7.84 -23.83
C LEU A 38 17.27 7.19 -25.14
N GLY A 39 16.44 7.90 -25.92
CA GLY A 39 16.14 7.55 -27.31
C GLY A 39 15.08 6.45 -27.49
N ILE A 40 14.17 6.31 -26.52
CA ILE A 40 12.91 5.57 -26.71
C ILE A 40 11.85 6.52 -27.30
N ASN A 41 11.10 6.04 -28.29
CA ASN A 41 10.11 6.86 -28.98
C ASN A 41 8.89 7.15 -28.09
N ALA A 42 8.45 8.41 -28.04
CA ALA A 42 7.26 8.84 -27.30
C ALA A 42 6.00 8.03 -27.63
N ALA A 43 5.83 7.58 -28.87
CA ALA A 43 4.71 6.74 -29.27
C ALA A 43 4.72 5.36 -28.59
N ASP A 44 5.90 4.79 -28.35
CA ASP A 44 6.02 3.52 -27.63
C ASP A 44 5.82 3.74 -26.11
N ILE A 45 6.31 4.85 -25.56
CA ILE A 45 6.06 5.26 -24.16
C ILE A 45 4.56 5.44 -23.91
N ASN A 46 3.84 6.12 -24.81
CA ASN A 46 2.39 6.32 -24.69
C ASN A 46 1.60 5.00 -24.74
N LYS A 47 2.05 3.99 -25.49
CA LYS A 47 1.44 2.64 -25.49
C LYS A 47 1.66 1.91 -24.17
N LEU A 48 2.86 2.03 -23.59
CA LEU A 48 3.18 1.46 -22.28
C LEU A 48 2.32 2.09 -21.18
N LYS A 49 2.22 3.43 -21.18
CA LYS A 49 1.32 4.17 -20.28
C LYS A 49 -0.13 3.74 -20.44
N GLY A 50 -0.62 3.65 -21.68
CA GLY A 50 -1.98 3.17 -21.96
C GLY A 50 -2.23 1.72 -21.53
N SER A 51 -1.17 0.95 -21.26
CA SER A 51 -1.23 -0.41 -20.72
C SER A 51 -1.01 -0.47 -19.19
N GLY A 52 -0.92 0.69 -18.52
CA GLY A 52 -0.77 0.79 -17.07
C GLY A 52 0.67 0.91 -16.55
N TYR A 53 1.68 0.94 -17.43
CA TYR A 53 3.08 1.12 -17.02
C TYR A 53 3.43 2.59 -16.95
N CYS A 54 3.58 3.12 -15.74
CA CYS A 54 3.79 4.55 -15.51
C CYS A 54 5.16 4.88 -14.90
N THR A 55 5.84 3.89 -14.32
CA THR A 55 7.16 4.05 -13.69
C THR A 55 8.20 3.16 -14.38
N ILE A 56 9.48 3.54 -14.31
CA ILE A 56 10.57 2.74 -14.87
C ILE A 56 10.67 1.39 -14.15
N LEU A 57 10.53 1.40 -12.82
CA LEU A 57 10.53 0.19 -12.01
C LEU A 57 9.40 -0.78 -12.40
N SER A 58 8.23 -0.27 -12.83
CA SER A 58 7.13 -1.12 -13.30
C SER A 58 7.51 -1.96 -14.53
N LEU A 59 8.39 -1.45 -15.40
CA LEU A 59 8.89 -2.19 -16.55
C LEU A 59 9.87 -3.29 -16.14
N ILE A 60 10.79 -2.97 -15.22
CA ILE A 60 11.80 -3.92 -14.72
C ILE A 60 11.16 -5.06 -13.92
N GLN A 61 10.12 -4.76 -13.15
CA GLN A 61 9.38 -5.76 -12.38
C GLN A 61 8.41 -6.61 -13.23
N THR A 62 8.30 -6.34 -14.53
CA THR A 62 7.39 -7.04 -15.45
C THR A 62 8.17 -7.97 -16.36
N THR A 63 7.61 -9.16 -16.62
CA THR A 63 8.29 -10.13 -17.47
C THR A 63 8.30 -9.66 -18.92
N LYS A 64 9.38 -9.97 -19.66
CA LYS A 64 9.46 -9.71 -21.11
C LYS A 64 8.23 -10.26 -21.85
N LYS A 65 7.74 -11.44 -21.46
CA LYS A 65 6.53 -12.06 -22.03
C LYS A 65 5.29 -11.17 -21.87
N GLU A 66 5.08 -10.58 -20.71
CA GLU A 66 3.95 -9.68 -20.45
C GLU A 66 4.08 -8.36 -21.22
N LEU A 67 5.29 -7.79 -21.30
CA LEU A 67 5.56 -6.58 -22.07
C LEU A 67 5.32 -6.78 -23.57
N CYS A 68 5.66 -7.96 -24.11
CA CYS A 68 5.37 -8.31 -25.51
C CYS A 68 3.86 -8.42 -25.81
N ASN A 69 2.99 -8.53 -24.80
CA ASN A 69 1.55 -8.51 -25.00
C ASN A 69 1.00 -7.09 -25.24
N VAL A 70 1.82 -6.05 -25.02
CA VAL A 70 1.43 -4.67 -25.33
C VAL A 70 1.34 -4.48 -26.83
N LYS A 71 0.14 -4.15 -27.31
CA LYS A 71 -0.15 -4.03 -28.74
C LYS A 71 0.76 -2.99 -29.41
N GLY A 72 1.45 -3.41 -30.47
CA GLY A 72 2.25 -2.52 -31.30
C GLY A 72 3.66 -2.22 -30.76
N ILE A 73 4.16 -3.03 -29.82
CA ILE A 73 5.57 -3.05 -29.40
C ILE A 73 6.16 -4.40 -29.80
N SER A 74 7.24 -4.39 -30.60
CA SER A 74 7.94 -5.61 -31.00
C SER A 74 8.90 -6.08 -29.92
N GLU A 75 9.29 -7.36 -29.96
CA GLU A 75 10.23 -7.92 -29.01
C GLU A 75 11.58 -7.16 -28.96
N ALA A 76 12.13 -6.79 -30.12
CA ALA A 76 13.35 -6.00 -30.20
C ALA A 76 13.22 -4.61 -29.55
N LYS A 77 12.03 -4.01 -29.59
CA LYS A 77 11.76 -2.74 -28.88
C LYS A 77 11.71 -2.97 -27.38
N VAL A 78 11.08 -4.05 -26.92
CA VAL A 78 11.05 -4.42 -25.49
C VAL A 78 12.46 -4.59 -24.96
N ASP A 79 13.35 -5.27 -25.69
CA ASP A 79 14.74 -5.45 -25.28
C ASP A 79 15.46 -4.10 -25.13
N LYS A 80 15.32 -3.20 -26.10
CA LYS A 80 15.90 -1.85 -26.02
C LYS A 80 15.33 -1.06 -24.83
N ILE A 81 14.03 -1.14 -24.59
CA ILE A 81 13.37 -0.45 -23.47
C ILE A 81 13.90 -0.98 -22.13
N LEU A 82 14.00 -2.29 -21.95
CA LEU A 82 14.50 -2.91 -20.72
C LEU A 82 15.99 -2.60 -20.48
N GLU A 83 16.81 -2.56 -21.53
CA GLU A 83 18.21 -2.15 -21.44
C GLU A 83 18.34 -0.72 -20.92
N VAL A 84 17.55 0.20 -21.47
CA VAL A 84 17.53 1.60 -21.04
C VAL A 84 16.99 1.73 -19.63
N ALA A 85 15.86 1.10 -19.31
CA ALA A 85 15.25 1.14 -17.98
C ALA A 85 16.23 0.65 -16.89
N SER A 86 16.93 -0.45 -17.16
CA SER A 86 17.90 -1.04 -16.21
C SER A 86 19.08 -0.12 -15.93
N LYS A 87 19.50 0.68 -16.92
CA LYS A 87 20.55 1.70 -16.75
C LYS A 87 20.09 2.85 -15.84
N ILE A 88 18.83 3.30 -15.95
CA ILE A 88 18.33 4.43 -15.15
C ILE A 88 18.11 4.00 -13.69
N GLU A 89 17.55 2.82 -13.46
CA GLU A 89 17.33 2.28 -12.10
C GLU A 89 18.60 1.67 -11.46
N ASN A 90 19.70 1.59 -12.22
CA ASN A 90 20.97 0.98 -11.79
C ASN A 90 20.80 -0.43 -11.22
N CYS A 91 19.91 -1.24 -11.80
CA CYS A 91 19.55 -2.56 -11.29
C CYS A 91 20.33 -3.72 -11.95
N SER A 92 21.31 -3.41 -12.82
CA SER A 92 22.13 -4.42 -13.52
C SER A 92 23.38 -4.86 -12.74
N SER A 93 23.57 -4.41 -11.51
CA SER A 93 24.75 -4.72 -10.70
C SER A 93 24.40 -5.04 -9.24
N PHE A 94 25.27 -5.81 -8.59
CA PHE A 94 25.17 -6.04 -7.15
C PHE A 94 25.62 -4.78 -6.39
N ILE A 95 24.87 -4.44 -5.35
CA ILE A 95 25.22 -3.39 -4.40
C ILE A 95 25.76 -4.00 -3.12
N THR A 96 26.58 -3.24 -2.38
CA THR A 96 27.00 -3.67 -1.05
C THR A 96 25.85 -3.59 -0.03
N ALA A 97 25.90 -4.37 1.05
CA ALA A 97 24.89 -4.28 2.10
C ALA A 97 24.85 -2.88 2.75
N ASN A 98 25.96 -2.15 2.75
CA ASN A 98 26.03 -0.79 3.26
C ASN A 98 25.30 0.21 2.34
N GLU A 99 25.42 0.06 1.02
CA GLU A 99 24.60 0.83 0.06
C GLU A 99 23.11 0.52 0.22
N LEU A 100 22.75 -0.72 0.55
CA LEU A 100 21.36 -1.07 0.83
C LEU A 100 20.81 -0.33 2.06
N VAL A 101 21.62 -0.12 3.11
CA VAL A 101 21.21 0.69 4.28
C VAL A 101 20.87 2.11 3.85
N GLN A 102 21.69 2.72 2.98
CA GLN A 102 21.41 4.04 2.44
C GLN A 102 20.13 4.06 1.61
N LYS A 103 19.88 3.05 0.77
CA LYS A 103 18.61 2.95 0.01
C LYS A 103 17.41 2.79 0.94
N ARG A 104 17.52 1.98 2.00
CA ARG A 104 16.46 1.75 2.98
C ARG A 104 16.17 2.95 3.88
N SER A 105 17.02 3.97 3.91
CA SER A 105 16.71 5.23 4.62
C SER A 105 15.46 5.94 4.06
N LYS A 106 15.05 5.62 2.83
CA LYS A 106 13.83 6.14 2.20
C LYS A 106 12.55 5.44 2.66
N VAL A 107 12.66 4.32 3.37
CA VAL A 107 11.49 3.57 3.88
C VAL A 107 10.83 4.39 4.98
N LEU A 108 9.55 4.68 4.78
CA LEU A 108 8.71 5.38 5.74
C LEU A 108 8.23 4.38 6.81
N LYS A 109 8.02 4.87 8.04
CA LYS A 109 7.44 4.10 9.13
C LYS A 109 6.23 4.86 9.68
N ILE A 110 5.05 4.43 9.26
CA ILE A 110 3.79 5.10 9.60
C ILE A 110 3.35 4.67 11.00
N THR A 111 3.17 5.65 11.90
CA THR A 111 2.71 5.40 13.27
C THR A 111 1.33 4.75 13.28
N THR A 112 1.16 3.74 14.14
CA THR A 112 -0.12 3.11 14.43
C THR A 112 -0.98 3.96 15.38
N GLY A 113 -0.45 5.08 15.89
CA GLY A 113 -1.09 5.91 16.91
C GLY A 113 -0.95 5.37 18.34
N SER A 114 -0.24 4.26 18.52
CA SER A 114 0.10 3.64 19.80
C SER A 114 1.62 3.49 19.91
N THR A 115 2.21 4.13 20.92
CA THR A 115 3.67 4.08 21.15
C THR A 115 4.17 2.66 21.41
N VAL A 116 3.41 1.86 22.16
CA VAL A 116 3.76 0.46 22.48
C VAL A 116 3.72 -0.39 21.21
N PHE A 117 2.72 -0.18 20.36
CA PHE A 117 2.58 -0.97 19.14
C PHE A 117 3.66 -0.59 18.12
N ASP A 118 3.96 0.71 17.97
CA ASP A 118 5.05 1.19 17.13
C ASP A 118 6.40 0.64 17.58
N GLN A 119 6.69 0.63 18.88
CA GLN A 119 7.92 0.03 19.41
C GLN A 119 8.02 -1.46 19.08
N THR A 120 6.92 -2.19 19.19
CA THR A 120 6.87 -3.62 18.85
C THR A 120 7.16 -3.86 17.38
N LEU A 121 6.71 -2.96 16.49
CA LEU A 121 6.94 -3.03 15.05
C LEU A 121 8.29 -2.41 14.61
N GLY A 122 9.07 -1.84 15.54
CA GLY A 122 10.31 -1.16 15.20
C GLY A 122 10.13 0.20 14.51
N GLY A 123 9.04 0.91 14.83
CA GLY A 123 8.76 2.29 14.43
C GLY A 123 7.39 2.52 13.79
N GLY A 124 6.61 1.47 13.55
CA GLY A 124 5.30 1.55 12.90
C GLY A 124 5.21 0.63 11.67
N ILE A 125 4.26 0.92 10.78
CA ILE A 125 4.05 0.16 9.54
C ILE A 125 5.04 0.66 8.48
N GLU A 126 5.88 -0.22 7.97
CA GLU A 126 6.89 0.14 6.96
C GLU A 126 6.27 0.34 5.56
N SER A 127 6.80 1.28 4.79
CA SER A 127 6.57 1.36 3.34
C SER A 127 7.43 0.33 2.58
N MET A 128 7.14 0.13 1.28
CA MET A 128 7.80 -0.90 0.45
C MET A 128 7.65 -2.32 1.00
N CYS A 129 6.59 -2.56 1.78
CA CYS A 129 6.25 -3.89 2.26
C CYS A 129 4.72 -4.07 2.36
N ILE A 130 4.31 -5.33 2.45
CA ILE A 130 2.93 -5.71 2.77
C ILE A 130 2.89 -6.11 4.23
N THR A 131 2.05 -5.44 5.01
CA THR A 131 1.73 -5.82 6.39
C THR A 131 0.36 -6.46 6.43
N GLU A 132 0.27 -7.66 7.01
CA GLU A 132 -0.98 -8.39 7.20
C GLU A 132 -1.47 -8.31 8.65
N LEU A 133 -2.72 -7.90 8.83
CA LEU A 133 -3.45 -8.01 10.10
C LEU A 133 -4.47 -9.13 10.02
N PHE A 134 -4.24 -10.20 10.78
CA PHE A 134 -5.17 -11.33 10.87
C PHE A 134 -5.67 -11.54 12.30
N GLY A 135 -6.84 -12.13 12.42
CA GLY A 135 -7.44 -12.45 13.72
C GLY A 135 -8.94 -12.70 13.60
N GLU A 136 -9.56 -13.09 14.71
CA GLU A 136 -11.00 -13.34 14.78
C GLU A 136 -11.83 -12.13 14.37
N ASN A 137 -13.09 -12.37 13.98
CA ASN A 137 -14.01 -11.28 13.77
C ASN A 137 -14.10 -10.43 15.06
N ARG A 138 -14.26 -9.11 14.92
CA ARG A 138 -14.37 -8.15 16.03
C ARG A 138 -13.08 -7.91 16.85
N CYS A 139 -11.91 -8.39 16.43
CA CYS A 139 -10.63 -8.08 17.10
C CYS A 139 -10.04 -6.68 16.78
N GLY A 140 -10.75 -5.85 16.00
CA GLY A 140 -10.34 -4.46 15.75
C GLY A 140 -9.50 -4.22 14.51
N LYS A 141 -9.33 -5.19 13.60
CA LYS A 141 -8.57 -5.03 12.33
C LYS A 141 -8.95 -3.76 11.56
N THR A 142 -10.23 -3.59 11.22
CA THR A 142 -10.75 -2.39 10.54
C THR A 142 -10.54 -1.11 11.36
N GLN A 143 -10.48 -1.17 12.70
CA GLN A 143 -10.18 0.02 13.50
C GLN A 143 -8.72 0.46 13.35
N VAL A 144 -7.80 -0.49 13.22
CA VAL A 144 -6.40 -0.21 12.90
C VAL A 144 -6.30 0.39 11.48
N CYS A 145 -7.03 -0.17 10.51
CA CYS A 145 -7.11 0.38 9.14
C CYS A 145 -7.60 1.83 9.12
N HIS A 146 -8.70 2.16 9.83
CA HIS A 146 -9.18 3.55 9.94
C HIS A 146 -8.15 4.47 10.61
N THR A 147 -7.43 3.99 11.62
CA THR A 147 -6.41 4.79 12.29
C THR A 147 -5.25 5.10 11.35
N LEU A 148 -4.76 4.09 10.63
CA LEU A 148 -3.69 4.24 9.65
C LEU A 148 -4.10 5.12 8.46
N ALA A 149 -5.38 5.10 8.06
CA ALA A 149 -5.89 6.00 7.04
C ALA A 149 -5.80 7.50 7.43
N VAL A 150 -5.76 7.80 8.73
CA VAL A 150 -5.49 9.15 9.25
C VAL A 150 -4.00 9.38 9.44
N THR A 151 -3.29 8.46 10.12
CA THR A 151 -1.87 8.69 10.46
C THR A 151 -0.94 8.70 9.26
N ALA A 152 -1.29 8.02 8.16
CA ALA A 152 -0.57 8.10 6.89
C ALA A 152 -0.54 9.52 6.29
N GLN A 153 -1.53 10.36 6.62
CA GLN A 153 -1.62 11.74 6.14
C GLN A 153 -0.84 12.73 7.01
N LEU A 154 -0.37 12.32 8.19
CA LEU A 154 0.42 13.18 9.06
C LEU A 154 1.76 13.55 8.41
N PRO A 155 2.37 14.69 8.79
CA PRO A 155 3.72 15.04 8.39
C PRO A 155 4.73 13.95 8.78
N LYS A 156 5.81 13.82 7.98
CA LYS A 156 6.91 12.87 8.25
C LYS A 156 7.54 13.10 9.64
N SER A 157 7.55 14.33 10.15
CA SER A 157 8.05 14.68 11.49
C SER A 157 7.25 14.05 12.64
N LEU A 158 6.00 13.67 12.38
CA LEU A 158 5.11 12.97 13.32
C LEU A 158 4.99 11.47 12.99
N ASN A 159 5.96 10.91 12.28
CA ASN A 159 5.95 9.53 11.77
C ASN A 159 4.71 9.25 10.90
N GLY A 160 4.25 10.23 10.14
CA GLY A 160 3.28 10.03 9.06
C GLY A 160 3.93 9.83 7.70
N GLY A 161 3.10 9.59 6.68
CA GLY A 161 3.56 9.41 5.31
C GLY A 161 3.47 10.66 4.43
N ASN A 162 2.82 11.73 4.90
CA ASN A 162 2.54 12.96 4.14
C ASN A 162 1.94 12.68 2.75
N GLY A 163 0.98 11.77 2.66
CA GLY A 163 0.37 11.38 1.39
C GLY A 163 -1.07 10.89 1.54
N LYS A 164 -1.78 10.83 0.42
CA LYS A 164 -3.15 10.33 0.34
C LYS A 164 -3.24 8.83 0.62
N VAL A 165 -4.46 8.33 0.81
CA VAL A 165 -4.74 6.93 1.11
C VAL A 165 -5.68 6.34 0.09
N CYS A 166 -5.36 5.15 -0.42
CA CYS A 166 -6.33 4.32 -1.13
C CYS A 166 -6.92 3.29 -0.15
N TYR A 167 -8.24 3.18 -0.09
CA TYR A 167 -8.95 2.23 0.76
C TYR A 167 -9.87 1.37 -0.11
N ILE A 168 -9.49 0.10 -0.30
CA ILE A 168 -10.29 -0.89 -1.01
C ILE A 168 -10.99 -1.76 0.04
N ASP A 169 -12.31 -1.61 0.14
CA ASP A 169 -13.16 -2.35 1.07
C ASP A 169 -13.89 -3.48 0.32
N THR A 170 -14.00 -4.65 0.92
CA THR A 170 -14.71 -5.80 0.36
C THR A 170 -15.99 -6.12 1.14
N GLU A 171 -16.06 -5.73 2.41
CA GLU A 171 -17.13 -6.08 3.33
C GLU A 171 -18.09 -4.90 3.63
N GLY A 172 -17.70 -3.67 3.24
CA GLY A 172 -18.49 -2.46 3.52
C GLY A 172 -18.40 -2.03 4.97
N THR A 173 -17.21 -2.15 5.56
CA THR A 173 -16.91 -1.83 6.97
C THR A 173 -16.30 -0.46 7.17
N PHE A 174 -15.94 0.24 6.09
CA PHE A 174 -15.47 1.62 6.15
C PHE A 174 -16.54 2.55 6.72
N ARG A 175 -16.18 3.37 7.72
CA ARG A 175 -17.09 4.29 8.42
C ARG A 175 -16.44 5.68 8.50
N PRO A 176 -16.78 6.62 7.59
CA PRO A 176 -16.18 7.95 7.54
C PRO A 176 -16.27 8.70 8.88
N GLU A 177 -17.37 8.54 9.61
CA GLU A 177 -17.59 9.18 10.91
C GLU A 177 -16.57 8.73 11.98
N LYS A 178 -16.00 7.53 11.85
CA LYS A 178 -14.91 7.08 12.72
C LYS A 178 -13.58 7.71 12.35
N VAL A 179 -13.32 7.93 11.06
CA VAL A 179 -12.12 8.60 10.56
C VAL A 179 -12.07 10.03 11.07
N CYS A 180 -13.17 10.79 11.00
CA CYS A 180 -13.24 12.15 11.54
C CYS A 180 -12.89 12.22 13.03
N LYS A 181 -13.43 11.29 13.84
CA LYS A 181 -13.10 11.24 15.29
C LYS A 181 -11.63 10.95 15.56
N ILE A 182 -10.98 10.18 14.69
CA ILE A 182 -9.54 9.92 14.80
C ILE A 182 -8.76 11.16 14.37
N ALA A 183 -9.20 11.85 13.32
CA ALA A 183 -8.60 13.12 12.87
C ALA A 183 -8.61 14.19 13.97
N GLU A 184 -9.72 14.33 14.70
CA GLU A 184 -9.87 15.23 15.85
C GLU A 184 -8.78 15.01 16.92
N ARG A 185 -8.41 13.75 17.20
CA ARG A 185 -7.35 13.41 18.15
C ARG A 185 -5.99 14.00 17.74
N TYR A 186 -5.74 14.11 16.43
CA TYR A 186 -4.52 14.68 15.88
C TYR A 186 -4.64 16.18 15.56
N GLY A 187 -5.78 16.81 15.88
CA GLY A 187 -6.03 18.22 15.58
C GLY A 187 -6.16 18.52 14.09
N LEU A 188 -6.51 17.51 13.28
CA LEU A 188 -6.76 17.64 11.84
C LEU A 188 -8.23 17.96 11.56
N ASP A 189 -8.48 18.66 10.46
CA ASP A 189 -9.83 18.82 9.93
C ASP A 189 -10.34 17.50 9.33
N GLY A 190 -11.49 17.02 9.81
CA GLY A 190 -12.04 15.73 9.42
C GLY A 190 -12.46 15.68 7.94
N GLU A 191 -12.99 16.79 7.40
CA GLU A 191 -13.40 16.87 5.99
C GLU A 191 -12.17 16.81 5.08
N ALA A 192 -11.15 17.62 5.34
CA ALA A 192 -9.88 17.55 4.61
C ALA A 192 -9.22 16.16 4.66
N VAL A 193 -9.28 15.46 5.78
CA VAL A 193 -8.76 14.09 5.92
C VAL A 193 -9.56 13.11 5.06
N LEU A 194 -10.88 13.26 4.97
CA LEU A 194 -11.74 12.40 4.14
C LEU A 194 -11.51 12.64 2.65
N ASP A 195 -11.32 13.89 2.21
CA ASP A 195 -11.02 14.22 0.81
C ASP A 195 -9.71 13.59 0.30
N ASN A 196 -8.78 13.30 1.23
CA ASN A 196 -7.51 12.62 0.94
C ASN A 196 -7.60 11.08 1.00
N ILE A 197 -8.78 10.50 1.22
CA ILE A 197 -9.01 9.04 1.22
C ILE A 197 -9.83 8.66 -0.02
N LEU A 198 -9.19 7.99 -0.96
CA LEU A 198 -9.85 7.39 -2.12
C LEU A 198 -10.45 6.05 -1.70
N TYR A 199 -11.78 6.00 -1.58
CA TYR A 199 -12.51 4.79 -1.21
C TYR A 199 -13.11 4.09 -2.43
N ALA A 200 -12.95 2.77 -2.50
CA ALA A 200 -13.64 1.91 -3.45
C ALA A 200 -14.12 0.62 -2.79
N ARG A 201 -15.30 0.12 -3.21
CA ARG A 201 -15.80 -1.18 -2.77
C ARG A 201 -15.59 -2.22 -3.87
N ALA A 202 -14.79 -3.23 -3.60
CA ALA A 202 -14.62 -4.38 -4.48
C ALA A 202 -15.72 -5.42 -4.21
N PHE A 203 -16.28 -5.99 -5.27
CA PHE A 203 -17.37 -6.98 -5.19
C PHE A 203 -16.96 -8.38 -5.65
N THR A 204 -15.90 -8.48 -6.44
CA THR A 204 -15.32 -9.73 -6.96
C THR A 204 -13.81 -9.62 -7.01
N HIS A 205 -13.10 -10.75 -7.08
CA HIS A 205 -11.64 -10.74 -7.24
C HIS A 205 -11.20 -10.02 -8.52
N GLU A 206 -11.95 -10.12 -9.62
CA GLU A 206 -11.67 -9.40 -10.88
C GLU A 206 -11.83 -7.89 -10.73
N HIS A 207 -12.85 -7.45 -10.00
CA HIS A 207 -13.02 -6.03 -9.69
C HIS A 207 -11.87 -5.51 -8.82
N LEU A 208 -11.39 -6.30 -7.85
CA LEU A 208 -10.19 -5.95 -7.06
C LEU A 208 -8.97 -5.72 -7.97
N TYR A 209 -8.73 -6.59 -8.97
CA TYR A 209 -7.65 -6.38 -9.93
C TYR A 209 -7.77 -5.05 -10.69
N GLN A 210 -8.97 -4.70 -11.14
CA GLN A 210 -9.22 -3.44 -11.82
C GLN A 210 -8.97 -2.23 -10.90
N LEU A 211 -9.41 -2.31 -9.65
CA LEU A 211 -9.18 -1.25 -8.65
C LEU A 211 -7.70 -1.07 -8.31
N LEU A 212 -6.90 -2.14 -8.31
CA LEU A 212 -5.45 -2.03 -8.14
C LEU A 212 -4.80 -1.30 -9.34
N ALA A 213 -5.24 -1.57 -10.56
CA ALA A 213 -4.76 -0.85 -11.74
C ALA A 213 -5.15 0.64 -11.71
N ILE A 214 -6.40 0.96 -11.31
CA ILE A 214 -6.85 2.34 -11.12
C ILE A 214 -6.05 3.04 -10.01
N SER A 215 -5.76 2.34 -8.92
CA SER A 215 -4.94 2.85 -7.81
C SER A 215 -3.54 3.20 -8.30
N ALA A 216 -2.91 2.33 -9.10
CA ALA A 216 -1.61 2.60 -9.70
C ALA A 216 -1.61 3.87 -10.57
N ALA A 217 -2.66 4.05 -11.40
CA ALA A 217 -2.81 5.26 -12.22
C ALA A 217 -2.94 6.52 -11.34
N LYS A 218 -3.72 6.46 -10.26
CA LYS A 218 -3.85 7.58 -9.30
C LYS A 218 -2.56 7.91 -8.57
N MET A 219 -1.77 6.90 -8.21
CA MET A 219 -0.46 7.07 -7.58
C MET A 219 0.58 7.74 -8.49
N CYS A 220 0.32 7.80 -9.80
CA CYS A 220 1.17 8.54 -10.74
C CYS A 220 0.80 10.03 -10.81
N GLU A 221 -0.44 10.39 -10.48
CA GLU A 221 -0.95 11.75 -10.53
C GLU A 221 -0.64 12.51 -9.23
N GLU A 222 -0.78 11.82 -8.09
CA GLU A 222 -0.71 12.40 -6.76
C GLU A 222 0.10 11.50 -5.79
N PRO A 223 0.72 12.06 -4.74
CA PRO A 223 1.45 11.27 -3.76
C PRO A 223 0.51 10.51 -2.81
N PHE A 224 0.72 9.21 -2.71
CA PHE A 224 0.05 8.34 -1.73
C PHE A 224 1.06 7.83 -0.70
N ALA A 225 0.58 7.51 0.49
CA ALA A 225 1.38 6.94 1.58
C ALA A 225 0.93 5.52 1.97
N LEU A 226 -0.36 5.20 1.75
CA LEU A 226 -0.96 3.95 2.21
C LEU A 226 -1.98 3.42 1.21
N LEU A 227 -1.94 2.11 0.97
CA LEU A 227 -3.01 1.34 0.32
C LEU A 227 -3.54 0.30 1.31
N VAL A 228 -4.83 0.34 1.60
CA VAL A 228 -5.53 -0.63 2.45
C VAL A 228 -6.39 -1.55 1.58
N VAL A 229 -6.32 -2.86 1.84
CA VAL A 229 -7.26 -3.86 1.31
C VAL A 229 -7.93 -4.59 2.49
N ASP A 230 -9.17 -4.23 2.80
CA ASP A 230 -9.93 -4.74 3.94
C ASP A 230 -11.20 -5.48 3.48
N SER A 231 -11.26 -6.81 3.44
CA SER A 231 -10.20 -7.81 3.58
C SER A 231 -9.88 -8.46 2.23
N ILE A 232 -8.63 -8.94 2.04
CA ILE A 232 -8.24 -9.57 0.76
C ILE A 232 -8.96 -10.90 0.56
N ILE A 233 -9.13 -11.69 1.63
CA ILE A 233 -9.56 -13.10 1.53
C ILE A 233 -11.06 -13.27 1.30
N SER A 234 -11.87 -12.28 1.67
CA SER A 234 -13.34 -12.38 1.62
C SER A 234 -13.83 -12.68 0.20
N LEU A 235 -13.27 -12.00 -0.81
CA LEU A 235 -13.60 -12.18 -2.22
C LEU A 235 -13.19 -13.55 -2.73
N PHE A 236 -11.95 -13.96 -2.46
CA PHE A 236 -11.41 -15.25 -2.93
C PHE A 236 -12.09 -16.46 -2.27
N ARG A 237 -12.70 -16.29 -1.09
CA ARG A 237 -13.44 -17.36 -0.43
C ARG A 237 -14.83 -17.56 -1.02
N VAL A 238 -15.45 -16.51 -1.54
CA VAL A 238 -16.79 -16.56 -2.14
C VAL A 238 -16.70 -16.97 -3.61
N ASP A 239 -15.73 -16.42 -4.34
CA ASP A 239 -15.60 -16.61 -5.79
C ASP A 239 -15.07 -18.01 -6.17
N PHE A 240 -14.42 -18.71 -5.24
CA PHE A 240 -13.85 -20.04 -5.47
C PHE A 240 -14.33 -21.03 -4.40
N SER A 241 -14.97 -22.11 -4.84
CA SER A 241 -15.65 -23.07 -3.98
C SER A 241 -15.08 -24.48 -4.08
N GLY A 242 -14.84 -25.09 -2.92
CA GLY A 242 -14.40 -26.48 -2.82
C GLY A 242 -12.94 -26.73 -3.21
N ARG A 243 -12.53 -28.00 -3.15
CA ARG A 243 -11.13 -28.40 -3.38
C ARG A 243 -10.70 -28.32 -4.84
N GLY A 244 -11.63 -28.43 -5.78
CA GLY A 244 -11.34 -28.44 -7.23
C GLY A 244 -10.78 -27.12 -7.74
N GLU A 245 -11.16 -26.00 -7.12
CA GLU A 245 -10.78 -24.64 -7.55
C GLU A 245 -9.63 -24.05 -6.72
N LEU A 246 -9.09 -24.82 -5.77
CA LEU A 246 -8.04 -24.36 -4.86
C LEU A 246 -6.79 -23.91 -5.61
N SER A 247 -6.41 -24.63 -6.67
CA SER A 247 -5.24 -24.30 -7.49
C SER A 247 -5.43 -22.96 -8.22
N GLU A 248 -6.59 -22.73 -8.82
CA GLU A 248 -6.91 -21.48 -9.52
C GLU A 248 -6.99 -20.31 -8.54
N ARG A 249 -7.68 -20.49 -7.41
CA ARG A 249 -7.74 -19.51 -6.33
C ARG A 249 -6.34 -19.09 -5.91
N GLN A 250 -5.44 -20.05 -5.66
CA GLN A 250 -4.10 -19.73 -5.17
C GLN A 250 -3.25 -19.02 -6.23
N GLN A 251 -3.38 -19.38 -7.51
CA GLN A 251 -2.71 -18.67 -8.60
C GLN A 251 -3.18 -17.21 -8.70
N LYS A 252 -4.49 -16.96 -8.62
CA LYS A 252 -5.05 -15.61 -8.66
C LYS A 252 -4.72 -14.82 -7.38
N LEU A 253 -4.67 -15.45 -6.21
CA LEU A 253 -4.25 -14.75 -5.00
C LEU A 253 -2.77 -14.36 -5.06
N ASN A 254 -1.89 -15.26 -5.51
CA ASN A 254 -0.47 -14.99 -5.68
C ASN A 254 -0.19 -13.84 -6.66
N LYS A 255 -0.94 -13.77 -7.77
CA LYS A 255 -0.87 -12.64 -8.71
C LYS A 255 -1.28 -11.33 -8.04
N THR A 256 -2.33 -11.32 -7.23
CA THR A 256 -2.77 -10.14 -6.48
C THR A 256 -1.69 -9.68 -5.49
N MET A 257 -1.11 -10.61 -4.73
CA MET A 257 -0.01 -10.33 -3.80
C MET A 257 1.23 -9.78 -4.52
N SER A 258 1.54 -10.31 -5.70
CA SER A 258 2.64 -9.81 -6.53
C SER A 258 2.39 -8.36 -6.99
N ILE A 259 1.17 -8.03 -7.42
CA ILE A 259 0.80 -6.65 -7.79
C ILE A 259 0.95 -5.71 -6.60
N LEU A 260 0.44 -6.08 -5.43
CA LEU A 260 0.58 -5.29 -4.21
C LEU A 260 2.07 -5.05 -3.89
N SER A 261 2.89 -6.10 -3.85
CA SER A 261 4.33 -5.97 -3.57
C SER A 261 5.00 -5.00 -4.54
N LYS A 262 4.70 -5.12 -5.83
CA LYS A 262 5.22 -4.22 -6.88
C LYS A 262 4.80 -2.77 -6.65
N LEU A 263 3.53 -2.50 -6.34
CA LEU A 263 3.03 -1.16 -6.04
C LEU A 263 3.74 -0.54 -4.81
N SER A 264 3.98 -1.35 -3.77
CA SER A 264 4.66 -0.87 -2.56
C SER A 264 6.07 -0.35 -2.85
N GLU A 265 6.82 -1.04 -3.71
CA GLU A 265 8.17 -0.66 -4.11
C GLU A 265 8.17 0.49 -5.13
N GLN A 266 7.27 0.44 -6.11
CA GLN A 266 7.17 1.45 -7.18
C GLN A 266 6.88 2.84 -6.65
N PHE A 267 5.98 2.97 -5.67
CA PHE A 267 5.52 4.26 -5.18
C PHE A 267 6.02 4.58 -3.76
N ASN A 268 6.82 3.69 -3.15
CA ASN A 268 7.26 3.79 -1.76
C ASN A 268 6.10 4.00 -0.78
N ILE A 269 5.07 3.16 -0.89
CA ILE A 269 3.88 3.21 -0.03
C ILE A 269 3.83 2.02 0.92
N ALA A 270 3.15 2.18 2.05
CA ALA A 270 2.77 1.06 2.90
C ALA A 270 1.55 0.34 2.31
N ILE A 271 1.54 -0.99 2.37
CA ILE A 271 0.36 -1.78 2.04
C ILE A 271 -0.11 -2.50 3.28
N LEU A 272 -1.38 -2.32 3.61
CA LEU A 272 -2.03 -2.98 4.72
C LEU A 272 -3.13 -3.88 4.19
N ILE A 273 -3.03 -5.17 4.46
CA ILE A 273 -4.10 -6.13 4.16
C ILE A 273 -4.69 -6.67 5.45
N THR A 274 -5.99 -6.89 5.48
CA THR A 274 -6.63 -7.63 6.57
C THR A 274 -7.00 -9.02 6.11
N ASN A 275 -6.97 -9.97 7.04
CA ASN A 275 -7.35 -11.35 6.81
C ASN A 275 -8.20 -11.89 7.96
N GLN A 276 -9.04 -12.87 7.64
CA GLN A 276 -9.85 -13.60 8.62
C GLN A 276 -9.19 -14.95 8.93
N VAL A 277 -9.33 -15.40 10.18
CA VAL A 277 -8.89 -16.75 10.58
C VAL A 277 -9.96 -17.79 10.27
N MET A 278 -9.53 -19.00 9.97
CA MET A 278 -10.41 -20.17 9.88
C MET A 278 -10.06 -21.18 10.96
N SER A 279 -11.10 -21.81 11.51
CA SER A 279 -10.94 -22.96 12.42
C SER A 279 -10.44 -24.16 11.62
N ASP A 280 -9.37 -24.81 12.08
CA ASP A 280 -8.88 -26.09 11.56
C ASP A 280 -9.57 -27.26 12.29
N PRO A 281 -10.55 -27.96 11.68
CA PRO A 281 -11.23 -29.09 12.34
C PRO A 281 -10.32 -30.32 12.51
N GLY A 282 -9.13 -30.34 11.88
CA GLY A 282 -8.11 -31.35 12.08
C GLY A 282 -7.23 -31.10 13.31
N ALA A 283 -7.14 -29.85 13.78
CA ALA A 283 -6.35 -29.49 14.97
C ALA A 283 -6.97 -30.01 16.28
N THR A 284 -8.29 -30.23 16.30
CA THR A 284 -8.97 -30.93 17.41
C THR A 284 -8.55 -32.39 17.57
N MET A 285 -7.91 -33.00 16.57
CA MET A 285 -7.35 -34.35 16.65
C MET A 285 -5.90 -34.37 17.20
N THR A 286 -5.25 -33.20 17.38
CA THR A 286 -3.81 -33.11 17.69
C THR A 286 -3.45 -32.24 18.91
N PHE A 287 -4.40 -31.83 19.75
CA PHE A 287 -4.16 -31.03 20.97
C PHE A 287 -3.25 -29.80 20.74
N ILE A 288 -3.43 -29.09 19.62
CA ILE A 288 -2.72 -27.83 19.36
C ILE A 288 -3.46 -26.69 20.07
N ALA A 289 -2.75 -25.98 20.96
CA ALA A 289 -3.31 -24.96 21.85
C ALA A 289 -3.88 -23.71 21.15
N ASN A 290 -3.63 -23.53 19.85
CA ASN A 290 -4.26 -22.49 19.03
C ASN A 290 -4.60 -23.04 17.63
N PRO A 291 -5.85 -23.46 17.38
CA PRO A 291 -6.26 -24.11 16.13
C PRO A 291 -6.54 -23.11 14.99
N MET A 292 -6.28 -21.82 15.20
CA MET A 292 -6.60 -20.76 14.24
C MET A 292 -5.43 -20.54 13.28
N LYS A 293 -5.70 -20.72 11.99
CA LYS A 293 -4.75 -20.40 10.90
C LYS A 293 -5.30 -19.24 10.08
N PRO A 294 -4.42 -18.41 9.47
CA PRO A 294 -4.83 -17.47 8.43
C PRO A 294 -5.60 -18.20 7.32
N GLY A 295 -6.60 -17.56 6.71
CA GLY A 295 -7.52 -18.18 5.74
C GLY A 295 -6.93 -18.56 4.38
N PHE A 296 -5.60 -18.68 4.27
CA PHE A 296 -4.90 -19.12 3.06
C PHE A 296 -4.99 -20.63 2.87
#